data_AF-A0A6P0WFH1-F1
#
_entry.id   AF-A0A6P0WFH1-F1
#
_cell.length_a   1.000
_cell.length_b   1.000
_cell.length_c   1.000
_cell.angle_alpha   90.00
_cell.angle_beta   90.00
_cell.angle_gamma   90.00
#
_symmetry.space_group_name_H-M   'P 1'
#
loop_
_entity.id
_entity.type
_entity.pdbx_description
1 polymer ?
#
loop_
_entity_poly.entity_id
_entity_poly.type
_entity_poly.pdbx_seq_one_letter_code
_entity_poly.pdbx_strand_id
1 'polypeptide(L)'
;MAKLSVELQRYFFEEEREPQVRLADILTLAGERIFGFLFVILSLPSALPVPAPGYSIPFAIVIFLLAIQLIVGAKRPWLPKKMMNGKMKLETVQGFLKIGLPWLRRIEAVTRPRLSYICTSLPGRIFMGSAIALMSISMMIPIPGTNTIPAAGIFITGFGLTEDDGAISLAGLVLCLIGASLSISIMFALWFGGTSLVDQIKIWLGR
;
A
#
# COMPACT_ATOMS: atom_id res chain seq x y z
N MET A 1 -22.08 11.00 -2.32
CA MET A 1 -20.72 11.45 -1.93
C MET A 1 -19.98 11.83 -3.21
N ALA A 2 -19.19 12.90 -3.19
CA ALA A 2 -18.38 13.26 -4.35
C ALA A 2 -17.28 12.21 -4.59
N LYS A 3 -16.92 11.99 -5.84
CA LYS A 3 -15.85 11.08 -6.24
C LYS A 3 -14.51 11.71 -5.86
N LEU A 4 -13.62 10.94 -5.22
CA LEU A 4 -12.30 11.42 -4.80
C LEU A 4 -11.49 11.91 -6.01
N SER A 5 -11.64 11.26 -7.16
CA SER A 5 -11.00 11.69 -8.41
C SER A 5 -11.45 13.08 -8.86
N VAL A 6 -12.72 13.44 -8.64
CA VAL A 6 -13.28 14.74 -9.01
C VAL A 6 -12.78 15.82 -8.05
N GLU A 7 -12.72 15.53 -6.74
CA GLU A 7 -12.19 16.46 -5.76
C GLU A 7 -10.69 16.73 -5.96
N LEU A 8 -9.89 15.68 -6.18
CA LEU A 8 -8.46 15.82 -6.48
C LEU A 8 -8.26 16.58 -7.79
N GLN A 9 -9.03 16.28 -8.84
CA GLN A 9 -8.86 16.97 -10.10
C GLN A 9 -9.22 18.45 -10.00
N ARG A 10 -10.36 18.77 -9.36
CA ARG A 10 -10.79 20.15 -9.17
C ARG A 10 -9.74 20.94 -8.38
N TYR A 11 -9.26 20.37 -7.27
CA TYR A 11 -8.31 21.03 -6.38
C TYR A 11 -6.93 21.26 -7.01
N PHE A 12 -6.44 20.32 -7.81
CA PHE A 12 -5.06 20.36 -8.34
C PHE A 12 -4.95 20.88 -9.77
N PHE A 13 -6.03 20.93 -10.55
CA PHE A 13 -5.97 21.29 -11.97
C PHE A 13 -6.94 22.41 -12.38
N GLU A 14 -8.02 22.63 -11.64
CA GLU A 14 -9.05 23.63 -12.00
C GLU A 14 -8.93 24.93 -11.19
N GLU A 15 -8.46 24.86 -9.94
CA GLU A 15 -8.21 26.03 -9.10
C GLU A 15 -6.77 26.56 -9.27
N GLU A 16 -6.59 27.86 -9.52
CA GLU A 16 -5.27 28.52 -9.49
C GLU A 16 -4.69 28.48 -8.07
N ARG A 17 -3.49 27.93 -7.95
CA ARG A 17 -2.82 27.64 -6.67
C ARG A 17 -1.39 28.13 -6.67
N GLU A 18 -0.87 28.37 -5.47
CA GLU A 18 0.56 28.60 -5.30
C GLU A 18 1.37 27.41 -5.84
N PRO A 19 2.59 27.66 -6.37
CA PRO A 19 3.44 26.63 -6.98
C PRO A 19 3.92 25.54 -6.00
N GLN A 20 3.58 25.65 -4.71
CA GLN A 20 3.93 24.71 -3.67
C GLN A 20 2.67 24.24 -2.93
N VAL A 21 2.49 22.92 -2.81
CA VAL A 21 1.39 22.31 -2.05
C VAL A 21 1.95 21.53 -0.88
N ARG A 22 1.23 21.53 0.25
CA ARG A 22 1.60 20.74 1.44
C ARG A 22 0.93 19.39 1.38
N LEU A 23 1.62 18.36 1.84
CA LEU A 23 1.05 17.01 1.96
C LEU A 23 -0.21 17.02 2.84
N ALA A 24 -0.25 17.85 3.88
CA ALA A 24 -1.41 18.01 4.75
C ALA A 24 -2.69 18.40 4.00
N ASP A 25 -2.60 19.20 2.95
CA ASP A 25 -3.77 19.65 2.19
C ASP A 25 -4.37 18.50 1.38
N ILE A 26 -3.49 17.69 0.76
CA ILE A 26 -3.87 16.47 0.01
C ILE A 26 -4.56 15.46 0.93
N LEU A 27 -3.97 15.26 2.12
CA LEU A 27 -4.51 14.36 3.11
C LEU A 27 -5.87 14.86 3.62
N THR A 28 -6.01 16.16 3.87
CA THR A 28 -7.27 16.74 4.36
C THR A 28 -8.42 16.50 3.37
N LEU A 29 -8.16 16.60 2.07
CA LEU A 29 -9.14 16.28 1.01
C LEU A 29 -9.57 14.82 1.03
N ALA A 30 -8.65 13.89 1.24
CA ALA A 30 -8.96 12.46 1.28
C ALA A 30 -9.77 12.03 2.53
N GLY A 31 -9.93 12.90 3.54
CA GLY A 31 -10.87 12.71 4.65
C GLY A 31 -10.69 11.40 5.43
N GLU A 32 -11.78 10.64 5.61
CA GLU A 32 -11.75 9.33 6.30
C GLU A 32 -11.15 8.20 5.45
N ARG A 33 -10.94 8.44 4.16
CA ARG A 33 -10.42 7.47 3.17
C ARG A 33 -8.91 7.54 3.00
N ILE A 34 -8.25 8.44 3.72
CA ILE A 34 -6.81 8.67 3.67
C ILE A 34 -5.99 7.37 3.79
N PHE A 35 -6.36 6.45 4.68
CA PHE A 35 -5.58 5.22 4.86
C PHE A 35 -5.52 4.40 3.59
N GLY A 36 -6.67 4.17 2.95
CA GLY A 36 -6.73 3.48 1.66
C GLY A 36 -5.90 4.19 0.60
N PHE A 37 -6.07 5.51 0.48
CA PHE A 37 -5.34 6.34 -0.47
C PHE A 37 -3.81 6.25 -0.29
N LEU A 38 -3.34 6.31 0.96
CA LEU A 38 -1.92 6.17 1.28
C LEU A 38 -1.40 4.77 0.94
N PHE A 39 -2.15 3.71 1.25
CA PHE A 39 -1.74 2.35 0.86
C PHE A 39 -1.64 2.22 -0.65
N VAL A 40 -2.60 2.74 -1.41
CA VAL A 40 -2.59 2.73 -2.88
C VAL A 40 -1.35 3.45 -3.41
N ILE A 41 -1.10 4.68 -2.97
CA ILE A 41 0.04 5.47 -3.47
C ILE A 41 1.39 4.85 -3.09
N LEU A 42 1.53 4.38 -1.85
CA LEU A 42 2.80 3.84 -1.36
C LEU A 42 3.11 2.46 -1.95
N SER A 43 2.09 1.64 -2.23
CA SER A 43 2.27 0.31 -2.81
C SER A 43 2.36 0.33 -4.34
N LEU A 44 1.81 1.33 -5.02
CA LEU A 44 1.78 1.41 -6.49
C LEU A 44 3.18 1.27 -7.13
N PRO A 45 4.24 2.00 -6.69
CA PRO A 45 5.58 1.84 -7.26
C PRO A 45 6.10 0.40 -7.14
N SER A 46 5.78 -0.27 -6.03
CA SER A 46 6.20 -1.65 -5.76
C SER A 46 5.31 -2.72 -6.40
N ALA A 47 4.07 -2.39 -6.72
CA ALA A 47 3.15 -3.26 -7.45
C ALA A 47 3.48 -3.32 -8.94
N LEU A 48 4.13 -2.27 -9.47
CA LEU A 48 4.70 -2.31 -10.81
C LEU A 48 5.95 -3.21 -10.79
N PRO A 49 6.09 -4.15 -11.75
CA PRO A 49 7.25 -5.05 -11.82
C PRO A 49 8.48 -4.28 -12.33
N VAL A 50 8.97 -3.33 -11.54
CA VAL A 50 10.19 -2.56 -11.81
C VAL A 50 11.35 -3.25 -11.07
N PRO A 51 12.36 -3.76 -11.79
CA PRO A 51 13.50 -4.41 -11.18
C PRO A 51 14.44 -3.36 -10.56
N ALA A 52 14.14 -2.95 -9.34
CA ALA A 52 15.06 -2.16 -8.51
C ALA A 52 15.22 -2.88 -7.15
N PRO A 53 16.44 -3.28 -6.76
CA PRO A 53 16.68 -3.82 -5.43
C PRO A 53 16.49 -2.75 -4.36
N GLY A 54 15.85 -3.10 -3.24
CA GLY A 54 15.86 -2.29 -2.00
C GLY A 54 14.95 -1.05 -1.94
N TYR A 55 14.39 -0.55 -3.06
CA TYR A 55 13.52 0.65 -3.01
C TYR A 55 12.22 0.42 -2.22
N SER A 56 11.74 -0.83 -2.14
CA SER A 56 10.48 -1.19 -1.48
C SER A 56 10.55 -1.16 0.05
N ILE A 57 11.73 -1.22 0.66
CA ILE A 57 11.91 -1.23 2.12
C ILE A 57 11.37 0.05 2.79
N PRO A 58 11.77 1.28 2.39
CA PRO A 58 11.24 2.49 3.02
C PRO A 58 9.72 2.62 2.86
N PHE A 59 9.17 2.24 1.69
CA PHE A 59 7.72 2.23 1.48
C PHE A 59 7.04 1.22 2.40
N ALA A 60 7.58 0.01 2.52
CA ALA A 60 7.08 -1.04 3.41
C ALA A 60 7.12 -0.62 4.90
N ILE A 61 8.12 0.14 5.35
CA ILE A 61 8.14 0.66 6.72
C ILE A 61 6.98 1.63 6.95
N VAL A 62 6.77 2.56 6.01
CA VAL A 62 5.67 3.53 6.12
C VAL A 62 4.31 2.84 6.06
N ILE A 63 4.12 1.91 5.12
CA ILE A 63 2.90 1.10 4.99
C ILE A 63 2.64 0.32 6.28
N PHE A 64 3.67 -0.29 6.88
CA PHE A 64 3.54 -1.04 8.12
C PHE A 64 3.05 -0.15 9.26
N LEU A 65 3.66 1.03 9.45
CA LEU A 65 3.23 1.97 10.48
C LEU A 65 1.78 2.44 10.29
N LEU A 66 1.38 2.73 9.05
CA LEU A 66 -0.01 3.09 8.72
C LEU A 66 -0.97 1.93 8.97
N ALA A 67 -0.56 0.70 8.69
CA ALA A 67 -1.35 -0.51 8.94
C ALA A 67 -1.60 -0.71 10.44
N ILE A 68 -0.57 -0.54 11.28
CA ILE A 68 -0.73 -0.57 12.74
C ILE A 68 -1.72 0.50 13.23
N GLN A 69 -1.63 1.72 12.69
CA GLN A 69 -2.59 2.78 13.04
C GLN A 69 -4.02 2.43 12.63
N LEU A 70 -4.22 1.79 11.47
CA LEU A 70 -5.52 1.29 11.03
C LEU A 70 -6.05 0.21 11.99
N ILE A 71 -5.20 -0.72 12.44
CA ILE A 71 -5.56 -1.78 13.40
C ILE A 71 -6.00 -1.20 14.74
N VAL A 72 -5.31 -0.18 15.23
CA VAL A 72 -5.67 0.52 16.48
C VAL A 72 -7.00 1.30 16.35
N GLY A 73 -7.54 1.43 15.14
CA GLY A 73 -8.80 2.13 14.87
C GLY A 73 -8.64 3.64 14.74
N ALA A 74 -7.43 4.12 14.41
CA ALA A 74 -7.21 5.53 14.15
C ALA A 74 -8.07 5.99 12.97
N LYS A 75 -8.77 7.13 13.13
CA LYS A 75 -9.60 7.71 12.05
C LYS A 75 -8.79 8.49 11.02
N ARG A 76 -7.61 8.97 11.41
CA ARG A 76 -6.67 9.72 10.56
C ARG A 76 -5.26 9.21 10.82
N PRO A 77 -4.42 9.05 9.79
CA PRO A 77 -3.06 8.64 10.02
C PRO A 77 -2.28 9.75 10.72
N TRP A 78 -1.45 9.34 11.66
CA TRP A 78 -0.43 10.19 12.24
C TRP A 78 0.82 10.14 11.37
N LEU A 79 1.24 11.29 10.86
CA LEU A 79 2.49 11.48 10.12
C LEU A 79 3.34 12.54 10.84
N PRO A 80 4.68 12.44 10.77
CA PRO A 80 5.56 13.43 11.37
C PRO A 80 5.26 14.85 10.84
N LYS A 81 5.30 15.85 11.72
CA LYS A 81 5.06 17.27 11.35
C LYS A 81 5.93 17.73 10.17
N LYS A 82 7.15 17.19 10.02
CA LYS A 82 8.03 17.47 8.88
C LYS A 82 7.46 16.98 7.54
N MET A 83 6.78 15.83 7.51
CA MET A 83 6.14 15.31 6.30
C MET A 83 4.85 16.07 5.99
N MET A 84 4.03 16.36 7.01
CA MET A 84 2.79 17.12 6.84
C MET A 84 3.04 18.55 6.31
N ASN A 85 4.08 19.21 6.83
CA ASN A 85 4.48 20.56 6.43
C ASN A 85 5.48 20.56 5.26
N GLY A 86 5.83 19.39 4.73
CA GLY A 86 6.70 19.26 3.57
C GLY A 86 6.06 19.95 2.36
N LYS A 87 6.76 20.94 1.81
CA LYS A 87 6.33 21.63 0.59
C LYS A 87 6.79 20.84 -0.61
N MET A 88 5.85 20.40 -1.44
CA MET A 88 6.14 19.75 -2.74
C MET A 88 5.77 20.70 -3.87
N LYS A 89 6.51 20.65 -4.98
CA LYS A 89 6.14 21.39 -6.18
C LYS A 89 4.79 20.87 -6.69
N LEU A 90 3.88 21.79 -6.99
CA LEU A 90 2.56 21.48 -7.55
C LEU A 90 2.67 20.60 -8.80
N GLU A 91 3.65 20.86 -9.66
CA GLU A 91 3.97 20.08 -10.86
C GLU A 91 4.25 18.60 -10.57
N THR A 92 4.98 18.31 -9.48
CA THR A 92 5.32 16.94 -9.10
C THR A 92 4.06 16.18 -8.69
N VAL A 93 3.21 16.81 -7.88
CA VAL A 93 1.93 16.23 -7.44
C VAL A 93 0.98 16.05 -8.62
N GLN A 94 0.87 17.05 -9.50
CA GLN A 94 0.10 16.95 -10.74
C GLN A 94 0.62 15.83 -11.65
N GLY A 95 1.93 15.59 -11.72
CA GLY A 95 2.52 14.47 -12.45
C GLY A 95 2.03 13.12 -11.95
N PHE A 96 2.09 12.89 -10.63
CA PHE A 96 1.55 11.66 -10.02
C PHE A 96 0.03 11.54 -10.21
N LEU A 97 -0.70 12.63 -10.01
CA LEU A 97 -2.15 12.66 -10.18
C LEU A 97 -2.57 12.42 -11.62
N LYS A 98 -1.85 12.94 -12.64
CA LYS A 98 -2.15 12.66 -14.06
C LYS A 98 -2.08 11.18 -14.39
N ILE A 99 -1.17 10.44 -13.76
CA ILE A 99 -1.03 8.99 -13.94
C ILE A 99 -2.10 8.24 -13.12
N GLY A 100 -2.34 8.66 -11.88
CA GLY A 100 -3.27 8.00 -10.96
C GLY A 100 -4.75 8.25 -11.23
N LEU A 101 -5.14 9.48 -11.60
CA LEU A 101 -6.53 9.90 -11.85
C LEU A 101 -7.29 9.04 -12.87
N PRO A 102 -6.76 8.71 -14.06
CA PRO A 102 -7.48 7.86 -15.00
C PRO A 102 -7.70 6.45 -14.45
N TRP A 103 -6.76 5.93 -13.66
CA TRP A 103 -6.90 4.65 -12.98
C TRP A 103 -7.97 4.74 -11.88
N LEU A 104 -7.89 5.77 -11.02
CA LEU A 104 -8.87 6.05 -9.97
C LEU A 104 -10.28 6.22 -10.54
N ARG A 105 -10.47 6.99 -11.63
CA ARG A 105 -11.76 7.18 -12.30
C ARG A 105 -12.33 5.89 -12.89
N ARG A 106 -11.49 5.08 -13.55
CA ARG A 106 -11.92 3.78 -14.08
C ARG A 106 -12.43 2.90 -12.97
N ILE A 107 -11.78 2.96 -11.82
CA ILE A 107 -12.15 2.08 -10.74
C ILE A 107 -13.34 2.64 -9.98
N GLU A 108 -13.43 3.94 -9.66
CA GLU A 108 -14.67 4.58 -9.18
C GLU A 108 -15.90 4.35 -10.09
N ALA A 109 -15.70 4.00 -11.37
CA ALA A 109 -16.77 3.59 -12.26
C ALA A 109 -17.20 2.12 -12.08
N VAL A 110 -16.28 1.26 -11.64
CA VAL A 110 -16.49 -0.16 -11.32
C VAL A 110 -16.93 -0.35 -9.87
N THR A 111 -16.39 0.44 -8.94
CA THR A 111 -16.65 0.35 -7.52
C THR A 111 -18.07 0.78 -7.20
N ARG A 112 -18.77 -0.04 -6.42
CA ARG A 112 -20.05 0.33 -5.81
C ARG A 112 -19.90 0.09 -4.31
N PRO A 113 -20.42 0.96 -3.43
CA PRO A 113 -20.40 0.76 -1.99
C PRO A 113 -21.24 -0.47 -1.62
N ARG A 114 -20.65 -1.65 -1.80
CA ARG A 114 -21.21 -2.98 -1.52
C ARG A 114 -20.44 -3.52 -0.34
N LEU A 115 -21.16 -4.06 0.65
CA LEU A 115 -20.57 -4.58 1.90
C LEU A 115 -19.72 -3.55 2.66
N SER A 116 -20.08 -2.26 2.63
CA SER A 116 -19.32 -1.20 3.32
C SER A 116 -19.17 -1.44 4.83
N TYR A 117 -20.03 -2.26 5.45
CA TYR A 117 -19.86 -2.71 6.83
C TYR A 117 -18.53 -3.42 7.09
N ILE A 118 -18.00 -4.17 6.11
CA ILE A 118 -16.68 -4.81 6.22
C ILE A 118 -15.57 -3.75 6.23
N CYS A 119 -15.71 -2.65 5.49
CA CYS A 119 -14.70 -1.60 5.42
C CYS A 119 -14.79 -0.57 6.57
N THR A 120 -16.01 -0.34 7.09
CA THR A 120 -16.26 0.67 8.14
C THR A 120 -16.24 0.09 9.55
N SER A 121 -16.50 -1.22 9.72
CA SER A 121 -16.44 -1.85 11.03
C SER A 121 -15.00 -1.98 11.54
N LEU A 122 -14.84 -1.80 12.84
CA LEU A 122 -13.56 -1.91 13.54
C LEU A 122 -12.90 -3.30 13.31
N PRO A 123 -13.63 -4.44 13.37
CA PRO A 123 -13.06 -5.75 13.08
C PRO A 123 -12.54 -5.89 11.65
N GLY A 124 -13.26 -5.35 10.65
CA GLY A 124 -12.82 -5.44 9.26
C GLY A 124 -11.58 -4.58 8.99
N ARG A 125 -11.50 -3.40 9.60
CA ARG A 125 -10.28 -2.56 9.58
C ARG A 125 -9.09 -3.25 10.25
N ILE A 126 -9.30 -3.95 11.37
CA ILE A 126 -8.27 -4.78 12.00
C ILE A 126 -7.81 -5.89 11.05
N PHE A 127 -8.73 -6.60 10.40
CA PHE A 127 -8.39 -7.71 9.52
C PHE A 127 -7.58 -7.25 8.30
N MET A 128 -8.05 -6.21 7.61
CA MET A 128 -7.36 -5.62 6.46
C MET A 128 -6.01 -5.01 6.88
N GLY A 129 -5.97 -4.27 7.98
CA GLY A 129 -4.73 -3.72 8.52
C GLY A 129 -3.73 -4.81 8.87
N SER A 130 -4.16 -5.93 9.44
CA SER A 130 -3.29 -7.06 9.77
C SER A 130 -2.72 -7.71 8.51
N ALA A 131 -3.53 -7.93 7.49
CA ALA A 131 -3.08 -8.47 6.20
C ALA A 131 -2.05 -7.54 5.53
N ILE A 132 -2.33 -6.23 5.51
CA ILE A 132 -1.40 -5.22 4.99
C ILE A 132 -0.10 -5.21 5.80
N ALA A 133 -0.17 -5.27 7.12
CA ALA A 133 1.01 -5.29 7.99
C ALA A 133 1.90 -6.51 7.71
N LEU A 134 1.31 -7.70 7.56
CA LEU A 134 2.02 -8.94 7.21
C LEU A 134 2.69 -8.83 5.83
N MET A 135 1.98 -8.33 4.82
CA MET A 135 2.55 -8.12 3.48
C MET A 135 3.69 -7.10 3.52
N SER A 136 3.54 -6.05 4.33
CA SER A 136 4.58 -5.04 4.50
C SER A 136 5.84 -5.61 5.13
N ILE A 137 5.71 -6.45 6.17
CA ILE A 137 6.86 -7.17 6.75
C ILE A 137 7.53 -8.04 5.68
N SER A 138 6.74 -8.75 4.88
CA SER A 138 7.27 -9.57 3.79
C SER A 138 8.07 -8.73 2.78
N MET A 139 7.61 -7.53 2.46
CA MET A 139 8.30 -6.61 1.54
C MET A 139 9.60 -6.02 2.11
N MET A 140 9.77 -5.99 3.44
CA MET A 140 11.02 -5.55 4.06
C MET A 140 12.16 -6.54 3.82
N ILE A 141 11.84 -7.80 3.52
CA ILE A 141 12.84 -8.80 3.14
C ILE A 141 13.22 -8.55 1.68
N PRO A 142 14.47 -8.16 1.37
CA PRO A 142 14.86 -7.74 0.02
C PRO A 142 15.12 -8.97 -0.87
N ILE A 143 14.07 -9.69 -1.23
CA ILE A 143 14.14 -10.77 -2.22
C ILE A 143 13.68 -10.18 -3.57
N PRO A 144 14.56 -10.09 -4.59
CA PRO A 144 14.18 -9.60 -5.90
C PRO A 144 13.03 -10.40 -6.50
N GLY A 145 12.03 -9.70 -7.04
CA GLY A 145 10.90 -10.33 -7.74
C GLY A 145 9.76 -10.85 -6.85
N THR A 146 9.92 -10.90 -5.51
CA THR A 146 8.83 -11.37 -4.62
C THR A 146 7.92 -10.25 -4.16
N ASN A 147 8.41 -9.01 -4.12
CA ASN A 147 7.67 -7.89 -3.52
C ASN A 147 6.49 -7.40 -4.35
N THR A 148 6.40 -7.78 -5.62
CA THR A 148 5.31 -7.39 -6.52
C THR A 148 3.96 -7.95 -6.07
N ILE A 149 3.90 -9.21 -5.62
CA ILE A 149 2.64 -9.83 -5.19
C ILE A 149 2.13 -9.25 -3.87
N PRO A 150 2.94 -9.14 -2.80
CA PRO A 150 2.56 -8.44 -1.58
C PRO A 150 2.13 -6.99 -1.85
N ALA A 151 2.87 -6.26 -2.69
CA ALA A 151 2.53 -4.88 -3.03
C ALA A 151 1.20 -4.79 -3.78
N ALA A 152 0.93 -5.69 -4.73
CA ALA A 152 -0.36 -5.75 -5.43
C ALA A 152 -1.52 -6.09 -4.48
N GLY A 153 -1.31 -6.97 -3.50
CA GLY A 153 -2.28 -7.28 -2.45
C GLY A 153 -2.60 -6.05 -1.58
N ILE A 154 -1.58 -5.32 -1.13
CA ILE A 154 -1.74 -4.07 -0.37
C ILE A 154 -2.45 -3.03 -1.21
N PHE A 155 -2.09 -2.91 -2.49
CA PHE A 155 -2.67 -1.96 -3.42
C PHE A 155 -4.16 -2.19 -3.61
N ILE A 156 -4.58 -3.42 -3.88
CA ILE A 156 -6.01 -3.76 -4.09
C ILE A 156 -6.79 -3.67 -2.77
N THR A 157 -6.20 -4.09 -1.65
CA THR A 157 -6.84 -3.96 -0.33
C THR A 157 -7.02 -2.49 0.07
N GLY A 158 -5.97 -1.67 -0.09
CA GLY A 158 -6.01 -0.23 0.11
C GLY A 158 -7.00 0.48 -0.82
N PHE A 159 -7.12 -0.03 -2.04
CA PHE A 159 -8.12 0.44 -2.99
C PHE A 159 -9.55 0.18 -2.48
N GLY A 160 -9.84 -1.05 -2.05
CA GLY A 160 -11.15 -1.40 -1.46
C GLY A 160 -11.48 -0.59 -0.21
N LEU A 161 -10.47 -0.26 0.60
CA LEU A 161 -10.57 0.68 1.74
C LEU A 161 -10.88 2.12 1.33
N THR A 162 -10.36 2.59 0.19
CA THR A 162 -10.58 3.97 -0.28
C THR A 162 -12.02 4.17 -0.73
N GLU A 163 -12.61 3.16 -1.35
CA GLU A 163 -13.95 3.25 -1.95
C GLU A 163 -15.06 2.60 -1.10
N ASP A 164 -14.73 2.13 0.11
CA ASP A 164 -15.65 1.40 0.99
C ASP A 164 -16.31 0.18 0.31
N ASP A 165 -15.56 -0.52 -0.56
CA ASP A 165 -16.00 -1.71 -1.29
C ASP A 165 -15.40 -2.98 -0.69
N GLY A 166 -16.27 -3.75 -0.03
CA GLY A 166 -15.89 -4.98 0.65
C GLY A 166 -15.50 -6.10 -0.32
N ALA A 167 -16.03 -6.12 -1.55
CA ALA A 167 -15.69 -7.15 -2.53
C ALA A 167 -14.27 -6.97 -3.07
N ILE A 168 -13.89 -5.72 -3.38
CA ILE A 168 -12.50 -5.41 -3.78
C ILE A 168 -11.54 -5.68 -2.62
N SER A 169 -11.93 -5.31 -1.40
CA SER A 169 -11.13 -5.58 -0.20
C SER A 169 -10.89 -7.09 -0.02
N LEU A 170 -11.91 -7.93 -0.24
CA LEU A 170 -11.78 -9.39 -0.22
C LEU A 170 -10.86 -9.92 -1.33
N ALA A 171 -10.97 -9.39 -2.55
CA ALA A 171 -10.05 -9.77 -3.63
C ALA A 171 -8.59 -9.42 -3.30
N GLY A 172 -8.37 -8.24 -2.68
CA GLY A 172 -7.06 -7.84 -2.18
C GLY A 172 -6.55 -8.79 -1.09
N LEU A 173 -7.41 -9.21 -0.17
CA LEU A 173 -7.07 -10.19 0.88
C LEU A 173 -6.70 -11.55 0.30
N VAL A 174 -7.38 -12.02 -0.75
CA VAL A 174 -7.00 -13.25 -1.46
C VAL A 174 -5.60 -13.13 -2.05
N LEU A 175 -5.27 -11.98 -2.65
CA LEU A 175 -3.92 -11.73 -3.15
C LEU A 175 -2.88 -11.65 -2.03
N CYS A 176 -3.23 -11.07 -0.87
CA CYS A 176 -2.37 -11.10 0.31
C CYS A 176 -2.12 -12.54 0.78
N LEU A 177 -3.13 -13.43 0.74
CA LEU A 177 -2.94 -14.85 1.07
C LEU A 177 -2.01 -15.56 0.10
N ILE A 178 -2.17 -15.31 -1.21
CA ILE A 178 -1.29 -15.85 -2.24
C ILE A 178 0.15 -15.33 -2.02
N GLY A 179 0.31 -14.03 -1.79
CA GLY A 179 1.59 -13.40 -1.48
C GLY A 179 2.24 -13.97 -0.22
N ALA A 180 1.46 -14.20 0.84
CA ALA A 180 1.93 -14.84 2.06
C ALA A 180 2.42 -16.28 1.78
N SER A 181 1.63 -17.08 1.07
CA SER A 181 2.00 -18.47 0.74
C SER A 181 3.28 -18.54 -0.09
N LEU A 182 3.44 -17.65 -1.07
CA LEU A 182 4.65 -17.59 -1.88
C LEU A 182 5.85 -17.20 -1.03
N SER A 183 5.71 -16.16 -0.21
CA SER A 183 6.79 -15.65 0.63
C SER A 183 7.25 -16.70 1.66
N ILE A 184 6.31 -17.40 2.30
CA ILE A 184 6.61 -18.52 3.20
C ILE A 184 7.30 -19.67 2.47
N SER A 185 6.82 -20.01 1.26
CA SER A 185 7.41 -21.09 0.45
C SER A 185 8.86 -20.78 0.08
N ILE A 186 9.15 -19.54 -0.28
CA ILE A 186 10.52 -19.08 -0.60
C ILE A 186 11.40 -19.09 0.65
N MET A 187 10.91 -18.60 1.79
CA MET A 187 11.66 -18.67 3.05
C MET A 187 11.97 -20.12 3.44
N PHE A 188 11.01 -21.03 3.28
CA PHE A 188 11.19 -22.45 3.53
C PHE A 188 12.24 -23.06 2.59
N ALA A 189 12.16 -22.77 1.29
CA ALA A 189 13.16 -23.23 0.32
C ALA A 189 14.57 -22.72 0.64
N LEU A 190 14.71 -21.46 1.06
CA LEU A 190 16.00 -20.89 1.48
C LEU A 190 16.53 -21.56 2.75
N TRP A 191 15.67 -21.91 3.71
CA TRP A 191 16.08 -22.60 4.94
C TRP A 191 16.59 -24.03 4.66
N PHE A 192 15.85 -24.82 3.87
CA PHE A 192 16.25 -26.19 3.51
C PHE A 192 17.43 -26.22 2.54
N GLY A 193 17.48 -25.31 1.56
CA GLY A 193 18.63 -25.18 0.66
C GLY A 193 19.88 -24.70 1.38
N GLY A 194 19.74 -23.74 2.31
CA GLY A 194 20.84 -23.20 3.10
C GLY A 194 21.45 -24.21 4.06
N THR A 195 20.61 -24.99 4.76
CA THR A 195 21.09 -26.10 5.62
C THR A 195 21.84 -27.16 4.83
N SER A 196 21.34 -27.53 3.64
CA SER A 196 22.04 -28.47 2.74
C SER A 196 23.40 -27.96 2.26
N LEU A 197 23.53 -26.66 1.96
CA LEU A 197 24.81 -26.06 1.59
C LEU A 197 25.79 -25.99 2.77
N VAL A 198 25.30 -25.66 3.97
CA VAL A 198 26.12 -25.64 5.19
C VAL A 198 26.61 -27.06 5.53
N ASP A 199 25.77 -28.07 5.35
CA ASP A 199 26.15 -29.47 5.57
C ASP A 199 27.17 -29.95 4.54
N GLN A 200 27.03 -29.58 3.26
CA GLN A 200 28.05 -29.88 2.26
C GLN A 200 29.39 -29.17 2.53
N ILE A 201 29.35 -27.93 3.01
CA ILE A 201 30.56 -27.19 3.41
C ILE A 201 31.23 -27.85 4.61
N LYS A 202 30.48 -28.32 5.61
CA LYS A 202 31.03 -29.05 6.77
C LYS A 202 31.68 -30.38 6.36
N ILE A 203 31.00 -31.14 5.50
CA ILE A 203 31.52 -32.40 4.94
C ILE A 203 32.82 -32.16 4.17
N TRP A 204 32.90 -31.07 3.39
CA TRP A 204 34.10 -30.70 2.64
C TRP A 204 35.24 -30.18 3.54
N LEU A 205 34.92 -29.54 4.67
CA LEU A 205 35.88 -29.08 5.68
C LEU A 205 36.32 -30.17 6.67
N GLY A 206 35.86 -31.41 6.52
CA GLY A 206 36.35 -32.56 7.28
C GLY A 206 36.01 -32.53 8.78
N ARG A 207 34.84 -32.01 9.15
CA ARG A 207 34.23 -32.19 10.48
C ARG A 207 32.84 -32.79 10.39
#